data_AF-R6HUS4-F1
#
_entry.id   AF-R6HUS4-F1
#
_cell.length_a   1.000
_cell.length_b   1.000
_cell.length_c   1.000
_cell.angle_alpha   90.00
_cell.angle_beta   90.00
_cell.angle_gamma   90.00
#
_symmetry.space_group_name_H-M   'P 1'
#
loop_
_entity.id
_entity.type
_entity.pdbx_description
1 polymer ?
#
loop_
_entity_poly.entity_id
_entity_poly.type
_entity_poly.pdbx_seq_one_letter_code
_entity_poly.pdbx_strand_id
1 'polypeptide(L)'
;MVQLYLEERWVEPPRLDRLPYSLLYHQTMSTLASCGEMSPRALADRVLRLHYFHRISQEDYKILLGHLIGTGQIQRTEQGGLIVGIAGERVVNSFRFYGVFQENEEYTVCSESQELGTVVLPPPVGEKLAIAGHVWQVLDVDHKRHLVYCQQVKGTVPAYFGQCPGDLHTKILEKMRQVLREKKQYPYLMKHAVARLEQARCTALHSGVAETPLIHLGGNMWCLLPWVGTYTFLAMERFLKIKCADRLGLRNFDSARPYFMQFTMKVDEDTFFRTLFEEIQKPMDPLELVYPKELPLFDKYDEYLPESLVRKGFAWGVLDVDGLREKILSWEAAQTSSQA
;
A
#
# COMPACT_ATOMS: atom_id res chain seq x y z
N MET A 1 13.43 -1.83 13.37
CA MET A 1 14.32 -0.82 12.75
C MET A 1 15.63 -0.64 13.51
N VAL A 2 15.63 -0.17 14.77
CA VAL A 2 16.87 0.06 15.56
C VAL A 2 17.83 -1.13 15.53
N GLN A 3 17.32 -2.35 15.71
CA GLN A 3 18.15 -3.56 15.68
C GLN A 3 18.84 -3.80 14.32
N LEU A 4 18.12 -3.59 13.22
CA LEU A 4 18.67 -3.74 11.86
C LEU A 4 19.80 -2.74 11.61
N TYR A 5 19.64 -1.52 12.10
CA TYR A 5 20.69 -0.51 12.00
C TYR A 5 21.92 -0.85 12.86
N LEU A 6 21.71 -1.35 14.08
CA LEU A 6 22.82 -1.69 14.98
C LEU A 6 23.64 -2.89 14.47
N GLU A 7 22.98 -3.91 13.92
CA GLU A 7 23.65 -5.14 13.46
C GLU A 7 24.19 -5.03 12.04
N GLU A 8 23.45 -4.40 11.13
CA GLU A 8 23.72 -4.45 9.69
C GLU A 8 23.89 -3.07 9.06
N ARG A 9 23.74 -1.98 9.83
CA ARG A 9 23.65 -0.59 9.30
C ARG A 9 22.58 -0.43 8.23
N TRP A 10 21.58 -1.32 8.26
CA TRP A 10 20.54 -1.33 7.24
C TRP A 10 19.51 -0.23 7.48
N VAL A 11 19.20 0.48 6.40
CA VAL A 11 18.13 1.47 6.28
C VAL A 11 17.26 1.03 5.11
N GLU A 12 15.95 1.27 5.21
CA GLU A 12 15.02 0.88 4.15
C GLU A 12 15.39 1.56 2.83
N PRO A 13 15.61 0.78 1.75
CA PRO A 13 16.00 1.34 0.47
C PRO A 13 14.82 2.08 -0.18
N PRO A 14 15.07 3.18 -0.90
CA PRO A 14 14.03 3.82 -1.69
C PRO A 14 13.58 2.88 -2.83
N ARG A 15 12.28 2.88 -3.12
CA ARG A 15 11.72 2.11 -4.24
C ARG A 15 11.86 2.92 -5.52
N LEU A 16 12.85 2.59 -6.34
CA LEU A 16 13.13 3.27 -7.60
C LEU A 16 12.37 2.67 -8.78
N ASP A 17 11.91 1.43 -8.65
CA ASP A 17 11.25 0.67 -9.72
C ASP A 17 9.73 0.90 -9.78
N ARG A 18 9.22 2.10 -9.46
CA ARG A 18 7.79 2.41 -9.64
C ARG A 18 7.49 2.83 -11.08
N LEU A 19 6.21 2.84 -11.44
CA LEU A 19 5.68 3.47 -12.66
C LEU A 19 4.92 4.75 -12.26
N PRO A 20 5.61 5.90 -12.17
CA PRO A 20 5.06 7.10 -11.52
C PRO A 20 4.21 7.92 -12.51
N TYR A 21 3.09 7.38 -12.98
CA TYR A 21 2.22 8.05 -13.95
C TYR A 21 1.59 9.35 -13.40
N SER A 22 1.27 9.41 -12.11
CA SER A 22 0.79 10.63 -11.46
C SER A 22 1.84 11.76 -11.53
N LEU A 23 3.12 11.42 -11.28
CA LEU A 23 4.21 12.37 -11.45
C LEU A 23 4.44 12.72 -12.92
N LEU A 24 4.25 11.77 -13.85
CA LEU A 24 4.34 12.02 -15.29
C LEU A 24 3.31 13.06 -15.74
N TYR A 25 2.07 12.94 -15.26
CA TYR A 25 1.03 13.96 -15.46
C TYR A 25 1.48 15.32 -14.92
N HIS A 26 1.91 15.36 -13.65
CA HIS A 26 2.34 16.59 -12.99
C HIS A 26 3.47 17.30 -13.74
N GLN A 27 4.50 16.56 -14.14
CA GLN A 27 5.64 17.11 -14.89
C GLN A 27 5.25 17.57 -16.29
N THR A 28 4.31 16.87 -16.94
CA THR A 28 3.77 17.28 -18.25
C THR A 28 3.02 18.60 -18.14
N MET A 29 2.10 18.71 -17.18
CA MET A 29 1.32 19.92 -16.96
C MET A 29 2.20 21.10 -16.52
N SER A 30 3.17 20.87 -15.64
CA SER A 30 4.13 21.90 -15.21
C SER A 30 5.00 22.40 -16.36
N THR A 31 5.40 21.50 -17.27
CA THR A 31 6.20 21.86 -18.44
C THR A 31 5.39 22.74 -19.41
N LEU A 32 4.13 22.39 -19.68
CA LEU A 32 3.25 23.19 -20.52
C LEU A 32 2.91 24.55 -19.87
N ALA A 33 2.65 24.58 -18.57
CA ALA A 33 2.37 25.81 -17.84
C ALA A 33 3.55 26.80 -17.85
N SER A 34 4.78 26.29 -17.81
CA SER A 34 5.99 27.12 -17.80
C SER A 34 6.45 27.57 -19.18
N CYS A 35 6.33 26.71 -20.20
CA CYS A 35 6.86 26.96 -21.53
C CYS A 35 5.80 27.48 -22.52
N GLY A 36 4.51 27.41 -22.18
CA GLY A 36 3.42 27.74 -23.08
C GLY A 36 3.20 26.66 -24.13
N GLU A 37 3.19 27.04 -25.41
CA GLU A 37 2.96 26.12 -26.52
C GLU A 37 4.19 25.26 -26.83
N MET A 38 4.00 23.94 -26.84
CA MET A 38 5.06 22.98 -27.19
C MET A 38 4.57 21.93 -28.18
N SER A 39 5.42 21.53 -29.14
CA SER A 39 5.12 20.37 -29.97
C SER A 39 5.11 19.08 -29.12
N PRO A 40 4.28 18.07 -29.45
CA PRO A 40 4.24 16.79 -28.73
C PRO A 40 5.63 16.13 -28.60
N ARG A 41 6.46 16.26 -29.65
CA ARG A 41 7.82 15.71 -29.66
C ARG A 41 8.75 16.44 -28.68
N ALA A 42 8.71 17.77 -28.67
CA ALA A 42 9.54 18.56 -27.76
C ALA A 42 9.12 18.34 -26.29
N LEU A 43 7.82 18.19 -26.05
CA LEU A 43 7.28 17.88 -24.73
C LEU A 43 7.74 16.50 -24.25
N ALA A 44 7.57 15.47 -25.08
CA ALA A 44 8.03 14.10 -24.77
C ALA A 44 9.54 14.05 -24.52
N ASP A 45 10.33 14.75 -25.34
CA ASP A 45 11.78 14.79 -25.21
C ASP A 45 12.23 15.45 -23.90
N ARG A 46 11.52 16.48 -23.43
CA ARG A 46 11.84 17.15 -22.17
C ARG A 46 11.42 16.32 -20.96
N VAL A 47 10.21 15.76 -20.98
CA VAL A 47 9.65 15.01 -19.86
C VAL A 47 10.31 13.64 -19.74
N LEU A 48 10.30 12.82 -20.80
CA LEU A 48 10.78 11.43 -20.74
C LEU A 48 12.29 11.30 -20.60
N ARG A 49 13.08 12.37 -20.83
CA ARG A 49 14.52 12.39 -20.53
C ARG A 49 14.84 12.46 -19.03
N LEU A 50 13.86 12.83 -18.19
CA LEU A 50 14.06 12.80 -16.74
C LEU A 50 14.29 11.36 -16.30
N HIS A 51 15.39 11.11 -15.59
CA HIS A 51 15.83 9.75 -15.22
C HIS A 51 14.76 8.94 -14.50
N TYR A 52 13.89 9.60 -13.73
CA TYR A 52 12.81 8.96 -13.00
C TYR A 52 11.75 8.29 -13.90
N PHE A 53 11.67 8.67 -15.18
CA PHE A 53 10.72 8.10 -16.15
C PHE A 53 11.34 7.04 -17.08
N HIS A 54 12.52 6.51 -16.76
CA HIS A 54 13.23 5.53 -17.60
C HIS A 54 12.43 4.24 -17.91
N ARG A 55 11.46 3.86 -17.06
CA ARG A 55 10.57 2.70 -17.29
C ARG A 55 9.31 3.04 -18.09
N ILE A 56 9.06 4.31 -18.37
CA ILE A 56 7.84 4.75 -19.07
C ILE A 56 8.08 4.70 -20.57
N SER A 57 7.24 3.96 -21.28
CA SER A 57 7.34 3.85 -22.72
C SER A 57 6.77 5.07 -23.44
N GLN A 58 7.24 5.32 -24.67
CA GLN A 58 6.66 6.37 -25.51
C GLN A 58 5.18 6.12 -25.83
N GLU A 59 4.77 4.85 -25.93
CA GLU A 59 3.37 4.48 -26.14
C GLU A 59 2.51 4.84 -24.94
N ASP A 60 2.98 4.60 -23.71
CA ASP A 60 2.28 5.04 -22.50
C ASP A 60 2.11 6.56 -22.50
N TYR A 61 3.14 7.30 -22.92
CA TYR A 61 3.07 8.75 -22.99
C TYR A 61 2.08 9.25 -24.04
N LYS A 62 1.99 8.58 -25.20
CA LYS A 62 0.97 8.89 -26.21
C LYS A 62 -0.45 8.61 -25.68
N ILE A 63 -0.64 7.50 -24.97
CA ILE A 63 -1.92 7.18 -24.32
C ILE A 63 -2.30 8.27 -23.32
N LEU A 64 -1.34 8.72 -22.50
CA LEU A 64 -1.55 9.83 -21.57
C LEU A 64 -1.95 11.11 -22.32
N LEU A 65 -1.15 11.56 -23.29
CA LEU A 65 -1.44 12.79 -24.04
C LEU A 65 -2.79 12.74 -24.75
N GLY A 66 -3.13 11.61 -25.38
CA GLY A 66 -4.43 11.41 -26.02
C GLY A 66 -5.58 11.53 -25.03
N HIS A 67 -5.44 10.93 -23.83
CA HIS A 67 -6.42 11.06 -22.77
C HIS A 67 -6.56 12.51 -22.26
N LEU A 68 -5.44 13.19 -22.02
CA LEU A 68 -5.44 14.58 -21.55
C LEU A 68 -6.05 15.55 -22.55
N ILE A 69 -5.88 15.30 -23.85
CA ILE A 69 -6.56 16.07 -24.90
C ILE A 69 -8.07 15.78 -24.86
N GLY A 70 -8.46 14.50 -24.75
CA GLY A 70 -9.86 14.09 -24.69
C GLY A 70 -10.62 14.63 -23.47
N THR A 71 -9.95 14.81 -22.33
CA THR A 71 -10.53 15.36 -21.09
C THR A 71 -10.40 16.88 -20.97
N GLY A 72 -9.80 17.55 -21.96
CA GLY A 72 -9.61 19.00 -21.96
C GLY A 72 -8.56 19.51 -20.96
N GLN A 73 -7.72 18.61 -20.43
CA GLN A 73 -6.56 18.96 -19.60
C GLN A 73 -5.47 19.62 -20.46
N ILE A 74 -5.28 19.12 -21.68
CA ILE A 74 -4.41 19.70 -22.70
C ILE A 74 -5.27 20.07 -23.91
N GLN A 75 -4.92 21.15 -24.60
CA GLN A 75 -5.55 21.53 -25.85
C GLN A 75 -4.53 21.57 -26.98
N ARG A 76 -4.96 21.17 -28.18
CA ARG A 76 -4.14 21.24 -29.38
C ARG A 76 -4.42 22.55 -30.12
N THR A 77 -3.37 23.27 -30.50
CA THR A 77 -3.46 24.49 -31.31
C THR A 77 -3.63 24.16 -32.79
N GLU A 78 -4.00 25.16 -33.58
CA GLU A 78 -4.10 25.04 -35.05
C GLU A 78 -2.75 24.70 -35.70
N GLN A 79 -1.64 25.13 -35.09
CA GLN A 79 -0.27 24.84 -35.54
C GLN A 79 0.22 23.46 -35.11
N GLY A 80 -0.61 22.71 -34.36
CA GLY A 80 -0.29 21.36 -33.90
C GLY A 80 0.54 21.31 -32.61
N GLY A 81 0.76 22.45 -31.95
CA GLY A 81 1.30 22.53 -30.60
C GLY A 81 0.29 22.10 -29.54
N LEU A 82 0.79 21.86 -28.34
CA LEU A 82 0.03 21.53 -27.15
C LEU A 82 0.15 22.69 -26.16
N ILE A 83 -0.97 23.07 -25.58
CA ILE A 83 -1.09 24.07 -24.50
C ILE A 83 -1.93 23.49 -23.36
N VAL A 84 -1.90 24.13 -22.20
CA VAL A 84 -2.81 23.79 -21.10
C VAL A 84 -4.24 24.09 -21.54
N GLY A 85 -5.15 23.13 -21.37
CA GLY A 85 -6.57 23.32 -21.65
C GLY A 85 -7.32 23.90 -20.45
N ILE A 86 -8.58 24.30 -20.66
CA ILE A 86 -9.41 24.95 -19.63
C ILE A 86 -9.55 24.09 -18.36
N ALA A 87 -9.66 22.76 -18.49
CA ALA A 87 -9.73 21.88 -17.33
C ALA A 87 -8.37 21.82 -16.61
N GLY A 88 -7.28 21.80 -17.37
CA GLY A 88 -5.91 21.80 -16.86
C GLY A 88 -5.54 23.08 -16.12
N GLU A 89 -6.00 24.24 -16.59
CA GLU A 89 -5.76 25.52 -15.92
C GLU A 89 -6.32 25.54 -14.50
N ARG A 90 -7.47 24.91 -14.26
CA ARG A 90 -8.07 24.82 -12.91
C ARG A 90 -7.18 24.02 -11.96
N VAL A 91 -6.50 23.00 -12.48
CA VAL A 91 -5.57 22.17 -11.70
C VAL A 91 -4.28 22.96 -11.45
N VAL A 92 -3.65 23.47 -12.51
CA VAL A 92 -2.33 24.13 -12.46
C VAL A 92 -2.34 25.44 -11.67
N ASN A 93 -3.43 26.21 -11.70
CA ASN A 93 -3.53 27.49 -10.98
C ASN A 93 -3.76 27.33 -9.48
N SER A 94 -3.98 26.11 -8.98
CA SER A 94 -4.11 25.87 -7.54
C SER A 94 -2.73 25.81 -6.88
N PHE A 95 -2.56 26.43 -5.70
CA PHE A 95 -1.33 26.29 -4.91
C PHE A 95 -1.03 24.82 -4.54
N ARG A 96 -2.07 23.98 -4.48
CA ARG A 96 -1.94 22.54 -4.23
C ARG A 96 -1.17 21.86 -5.37
N PHE A 97 -1.16 22.42 -6.57
CA PHE A 97 -0.46 21.83 -7.72
C PHE A 97 1.06 21.74 -7.51
N TYR A 98 1.66 22.62 -6.71
CA TYR A 98 3.11 22.58 -6.46
C TYR A 98 3.56 21.33 -5.70
N GLY A 99 2.67 20.72 -4.91
CA GLY A 99 2.93 19.49 -4.17
C GLY A 99 2.54 18.24 -4.98
N VAL A 100 3.40 17.22 -4.96
CA VAL A 100 3.16 15.90 -5.58
C VAL A 100 2.74 14.81 -4.57
N PHE A 101 2.88 15.10 -3.28
CA PHE A 101 2.40 14.22 -2.21
C PHE A 101 0.90 14.46 -1.98
N GLN A 102 0.17 13.40 -1.58
CA GLN A 102 -1.19 13.55 -1.11
C GLN A 102 -1.19 14.43 0.14
N GLU A 103 -2.04 15.46 0.11
CA GLU A 103 -2.25 16.32 1.26
C GLU A 103 -3.22 15.60 2.20
N ASN A 104 -2.86 15.55 3.47
CA ASN A 104 -3.77 15.05 4.49
C ASN A 104 -4.88 16.08 4.69
N GLU A 105 -6.13 15.67 4.52
CA GLU A 105 -7.26 16.48 4.93
C GLU A 105 -7.35 16.49 6.46
N GLU A 106 -7.07 17.64 7.05
CA GLU A 106 -7.21 17.86 8.48
C GLU A 106 -8.68 18.18 8.80
N TYR A 107 -9.23 17.45 9.77
CA TYR A 107 -10.55 17.69 10.32
C TYR A 107 -10.41 18.37 11.67
N THR A 108 -11.10 19.49 11.86
CA THR A 108 -11.18 20.16 13.14
C THR A 108 -12.14 19.40 14.05
N VAL A 109 -11.64 18.97 15.20
CA VAL A 109 -12.40 18.21 16.21
C VAL A 109 -13.00 19.20 17.21
N CYS A 110 -14.32 19.18 17.30
CA CYS A 110 -15.09 20.06 18.16
C CYS A 110 -15.93 19.26 19.15
N SER A 111 -16.04 19.76 20.38
CA SER A 111 -17.06 19.32 21.34
C SER A 111 -17.95 20.51 21.63
N GLU A 112 -19.23 20.39 21.28
CA GLU A 112 -20.21 21.49 21.34
C GLU A 112 -19.70 22.75 20.61
N SER A 113 -19.27 23.78 21.34
CA SER A 113 -18.74 25.04 20.82
C SER A 113 -17.23 25.20 20.99
N GLN A 114 -16.53 24.20 21.55
CA GLN A 114 -15.10 24.26 21.81
C GLN A 114 -14.32 23.44 20.78
N GLU A 115 -13.35 24.07 20.13
CA GLU A 115 -12.33 23.40 19.31
C GLU A 115 -11.29 22.74 20.21
N LEU A 116 -11.06 21.45 19.98
CA LEU A 116 -10.15 20.62 20.78
C LEU A 116 -8.80 20.40 20.09
N GLY A 117 -8.77 20.45 18.77
CA GLY A 117 -7.59 20.25 17.92
C GLY A 117 -7.96 19.72 16.54
N THR A 118 -6.98 19.24 15.79
CA THR A 118 -7.17 18.65 14.46
C THR A 118 -6.82 17.17 14.44
N VAL A 119 -7.48 16.41 13.55
CA VAL A 119 -7.19 15.01 13.28
C VAL A 119 -7.13 14.77 11.77
N VAL A 120 -6.18 13.96 11.33
CA VAL A 120 -6.12 13.46 9.95
C VAL A 120 -6.89 12.15 9.90
N LEU A 121 -7.83 12.02 8.96
CA LEU A 121 -8.70 10.83 8.79
C LEU A 121 -9.47 10.48 10.08
N PRO A 122 -10.57 11.19 10.39
CA PRO A 122 -11.31 10.96 11.61
C PRO A 122 -11.85 9.52 11.69
N PRO A 123 -11.88 8.93 12.90
CA PRO A 123 -12.50 7.62 13.07
C PRO A 123 -14.01 7.72 12.78
N PRO A 124 -14.64 6.62 12.33
CA PRO A 124 -16.06 6.62 12.00
C PRO A 124 -16.94 6.91 13.22
N VAL A 125 -18.18 7.30 12.96
CA VAL A 125 -19.16 7.62 14.01
C VAL A 125 -19.31 6.45 14.99
N GLY A 126 -19.30 6.75 16.29
CA GLY A 126 -19.37 5.79 17.38
C GLY A 126 -18.01 5.29 17.88
N GLU A 127 -16.94 5.46 17.11
CA GLU A 127 -15.59 5.15 17.56
C GLU A 127 -15.00 6.24 18.46
N LYS A 128 -13.85 5.95 19.07
CA LYS A 128 -13.19 6.82 20.05
C LYS A 128 -11.91 7.40 19.47
N LEU A 129 -11.67 8.67 19.74
CA LEU A 129 -10.45 9.41 19.44
C LEU A 129 -9.79 9.89 20.74
N ALA A 130 -8.46 10.03 20.73
CA ALA A 130 -7.71 10.58 21.85
C ALA A 130 -7.05 11.90 21.43
N ILE A 131 -7.51 13.02 21.99
CA ILE A 131 -6.98 14.37 21.74
C ILE A 131 -6.77 15.07 23.08
N ALA A 132 -5.64 15.78 23.20
CA ALA A 132 -5.25 16.55 24.38
C ALA A 132 -5.28 15.73 25.69
N GLY A 133 -4.92 14.45 25.64
CA GLY A 133 -4.90 13.56 26.81
C GLY A 133 -6.28 13.10 27.28
N HIS A 134 -7.35 13.46 26.57
CA HIS A 134 -8.71 13.02 26.84
C HIS A 134 -9.23 12.11 25.73
N VAL A 135 -10.23 11.31 26.07
CA VAL A 135 -10.90 10.39 25.15
C VAL A 135 -12.25 10.95 24.77
N TRP A 136 -12.52 10.99 23.48
CA TRP A 136 -13.75 11.52 22.90
C TRP A 136 -14.39 10.48 22.01
N GLN A 137 -15.72 10.38 22.03
CA GLN A 137 -16.48 9.55 21.11
C GLN A 137 -16.99 10.39 19.94
N VAL A 138 -16.79 9.94 18.71
CA VAL A 138 -17.28 10.62 17.51
C VAL A 138 -18.79 10.49 17.43
N LEU A 139 -19.48 11.62 17.38
CA LEU A 139 -20.92 11.72 17.19
C LEU A 139 -21.28 11.88 15.72
N ASP A 140 -20.53 12.71 15.00
CA ASP A 140 -20.76 13.00 13.58
C ASP A 140 -19.49 13.52 12.89
N VAL A 141 -19.42 13.32 11.58
CA VAL A 141 -18.31 13.77 10.73
C VAL A 141 -18.87 14.52 9.51
N ASP A 142 -18.68 15.84 9.49
CA ASP A 142 -19.02 16.68 8.35
C ASP A 142 -17.81 16.77 7.40
N HIS A 143 -17.80 15.91 6.39
CA HIS A 143 -16.78 15.89 5.33
C HIS A 143 -16.75 17.15 4.47
N LYS A 144 -17.84 17.92 4.37
CA LYS A 144 -17.85 19.16 3.56
C LYS A 144 -17.16 20.30 4.30
N ARG A 145 -17.36 20.38 5.61
CA ARG A 145 -16.77 21.41 6.47
C ARG A 145 -15.46 20.98 7.13
N HIS A 146 -15.07 19.72 6.97
CA HIS A 146 -13.94 19.10 7.67
C HIS A 146 -14.08 19.24 9.19
N LEU A 147 -15.27 18.95 9.73
CA LEU A 147 -15.58 19.04 11.15
C LEU A 147 -15.93 17.67 11.73
N VAL A 148 -15.44 17.40 12.93
CA VAL A 148 -15.75 16.19 13.70
C VAL A 148 -16.38 16.60 15.00
N TYR A 149 -17.64 16.24 15.20
CA TYR A 149 -18.34 16.48 16.46
C TYR A 149 -18.10 15.30 17.39
N CYS A 150 -17.65 15.58 18.60
CA CYS A 150 -17.34 14.54 19.59
C CYS A 150 -17.81 14.92 21.00
N GLN A 151 -17.91 13.91 21.86
CA GLN A 151 -18.24 14.08 23.27
C GLN A 151 -17.22 13.35 24.15
N GLN A 152 -16.84 13.95 25.27
CA GLN A 152 -15.87 13.35 26.19
C GLN A 152 -16.43 12.08 26.85
N VAL A 153 -15.65 11.00 26.86
CA VAL A 153 -16.01 9.73 27.52
C VAL A 153 -14.89 9.24 28.42
N LYS A 154 -15.25 8.59 29.53
CA LYS A 154 -14.25 7.95 30.43
C LYS A 154 -13.75 6.65 29.81
N GLY A 155 -12.45 6.52 29.61
CA GLY A 155 -11.81 5.29 29.18
C GLY A 155 -10.40 5.50 28.66
N THR A 156 -9.70 4.40 28.40
CA THR A 156 -8.46 4.35 27.61
C THR A 156 -8.81 3.91 26.20
N VAL A 157 -8.49 4.71 25.19
CA VAL A 157 -8.52 4.22 23.79
C VAL A 157 -7.23 3.43 23.57
N PRO A 158 -7.28 2.24 22.94
CA PRO A 158 -6.08 1.76 22.25
C PRO A 158 -5.76 2.83 21.19
N ALA A 159 -4.64 3.54 21.36
CA ALA A 159 -4.27 4.66 20.49
C ALA A 159 -4.53 4.32 19.01
N TYR A 160 -5.56 4.93 18.44
CA TYR A 160 -5.89 4.79 17.03
C TYR A 160 -4.89 5.65 16.28
N PHE A 161 -3.72 5.07 16.00
CA PHE A 161 -2.82 5.59 14.98
C PHE A 161 -3.49 5.26 13.66
N GLY A 162 -3.97 6.28 12.94
CA GLY A 162 -4.88 6.14 11.80
C GLY A 162 -4.49 5.10 10.75
N GLN A 163 -5.37 4.90 9.78
CA GLN A 163 -5.25 3.89 8.70
C GLN A 163 -4.14 4.16 7.66
N CYS A 164 -3.10 4.91 8.01
CA CYS A 164 -1.88 5.04 7.20
C CYS A 164 -0.74 4.21 7.81
N PRO A 165 -0.82 2.86 7.82
CA PRO A 165 0.41 2.10 7.99
C PRO A 165 1.28 2.45 6.79
N GLY A 166 2.37 3.17 7.04
CA GLY A 166 3.41 3.33 6.02
C GLY A 166 3.82 1.96 5.46
N ASP A 167 4.38 1.97 4.27
CA ASP A 167 4.86 0.75 3.65
C ASP A 167 5.94 0.09 4.52
N LEU A 168 5.89 -1.24 4.62
CA LEU A 168 6.90 -2.03 5.32
C LEU A 168 7.70 -2.86 4.33
N HIS A 169 9.03 -2.79 4.43
CA HIS A 169 9.94 -3.67 3.72
C HIS A 169 9.94 -5.10 4.31
N THR A 170 10.06 -6.12 3.45
CA THR A 170 10.13 -7.55 3.83
C THR A 170 11.15 -7.83 4.94
N LYS A 171 12.36 -7.27 4.81
CA LYS A 171 13.43 -7.40 5.82
C LYS A 171 13.02 -6.97 7.23
N ILE A 172 12.10 -6.02 7.38
CA ILE A 172 11.59 -5.62 8.70
C ILE A 172 10.77 -6.76 9.31
N LEU A 173 9.87 -7.37 8.53
CA LEU A 173 9.02 -8.48 8.96
C LEU A 173 9.87 -9.73 9.24
N GLU A 174 10.88 -10.00 8.42
CA GLU A 174 11.84 -11.09 8.67
C GLU A 174 12.61 -10.89 9.97
N LYS A 175 13.03 -9.65 10.26
CA LYS A 175 13.66 -9.34 11.55
C LYS A 175 12.69 -9.50 12.71
N MET A 176 11.42 -9.08 12.55
CA MET A 176 10.39 -9.30 13.57
C MET A 176 10.20 -10.80 13.84
N ARG A 177 10.16 -11.63 12.79
CA ARG A 177 10.13 -13.08 12.91
C ARG A 177 11.33 -13.61 13.68
N GLN A 178 12.54 -13.15 13.35
CA GLN A 178 13.77 -13.55 14.05
C GLN A 178 13.73 -13.16 15.54
N VAL A 179 13.31 -11.93 15.85
CA VAL A 179 13.19 -11.39 17.22
C VAL A 179 12.28 -12.26 18.10
N LEU A 180 11.22 -12.83 17.52
CA LEU A 180 10.30 -13.74 18.20
C LEU A 180 10.89 -15.13 18.45
N ARG A 181 11.84 -15.58 17.62
CA ARG A 181 12.51 -16.89 17.76
C ARG A 181 13.72 -16.85 18.69
N GLU A 182 14.45 -15.74 18.68
CA GLU A 182 15.66 -15.61 19.49
C GLU A 182 15.38 -15.23 20.94
N LYS A 183 16.26 -15.65 21.86
CA LYS A 183 16.19 -15.27 23.28
C LYS A 183 17.06 -14.06 23.62
N LYS A 184 17.48 -13.30 22.61
CA LYS A 184 18.37 -12.14 22.77
C LYS A 184 17.68 -11.04 23.59
N GLN A 185 18.42 -10.42 24.50
CA GLN A 185 17.99 -9.22 25.20
C GLN A 185 18.54 -8.00 24.48
N TYR A 186 17.70 -6.97 24.32
CA TYR A 186 18.09 -5.72 23.66
C TYR A 186 18.32 -4.63 24.71
N PRO A 187 19.56 -4.10 24.85
CA PRO A 187 19.91 -3.18 25.94
C PRO A 187 19.12 -1.86 25.96
N TYR A 188 18.56 -1.45 24.82
CA TYR A 188 17.79 -0.23 24.67
C TYR A 188 16.30 -0.36 25.06
N LEU A 189 15.84 -1.56 25.44
CA LEU A 189 14.45 -1.75 25.88
C LEU A 189 14.28 -1.42 27.37
N MET A 190 13.22 -0.66 27.69
CA MET A 190 12.80 -0.42 29.06
C MET A 190 12.15 -1.67 29.68
N LYS A 191 12.08 -1.73 31.02
CA LYS A 191 11.58 -2.90 31.78
C LYS A 191 10.21 -3.41 31.28
N HIS A 192 9.25 -2.54 31.05
CA HIS A 192 7.92 -2.93 30.55
C HIS A 192 7.96 -3.46 29.12
N ALA A 193 8.84 -2.92 28.25
CA ALA A 193 9.00 -3.38 26.89
C ALA A 193 9.64 -4.78 26.83
N VAL A 194 10.61 -5.06 27.71
CA VAL A 194 11.20 -6.41 27.86
C VAL A 194 10.12 -7.42 28.27
N ALA A 195 9.29 -7.09 29.26
CA ALA A 195 8.20 -7.98 29.69
C ALA A 195 7.17 -8.23 28.57
N ARG A 196 6.82 -7.21 27.78
CA ARG A 196 5.91 -7.35 26.62
C ARG A 196 6.51 -8.20 25.51
N LEU A 197 7.80 -8.03 25.22
CA LEU A 197 8.50 -8.85 24.24
C LEU A 197 8.53 -10.32 24.68
N GLU A 198 8.76 -10.59 25.96
CA GLU A 198 8.74 -11.96 26.48
C GLU A 198 7.36 -12.60 26.36
N GLN A 199 6.29 -11.85 26.66
CA GLN A 199 4.91 -12.31 26.42
C GLN A 199 4.66 -12.63 24.94
N ALA A 200 5.15 -11.79 24.03
CA ALA A 200 5.02 -12.01 22.59
C ALA A 200 5.80 -13.26 22.13
N ARG A 201 7.02 -13.47 22.64
CA ARG A 201 7.82 -14.68 22.38
C ARG A 201 7.14 -15.94 22.87
N CYS A 202 6.64 -15.93 24.11
CA CYS A 202 5.85 -17.04 24.64
C CYS A 202 4.65 -17.32 23.74
N THR A 203 3.90 -16.31 23.33
CA THR A 203 2.74 -16.48 22.45
C THR A 203 3.14 -17.06 21.09
N ALA A 204 4.21 -16.54 20.47
CA ALA A 204 4.72 -17.02 19.19
C ALA A 204 5.19 -18.48 19.27
N LEU A 205 5.82 -18.88 20.37
CA LEU A 205 6.25 -20.26 20.61
C LEU A 205 5.06 -21.22 20.73
N HIS A 206 4.06 -20.87 21.53
CA HIS A 206 2.88 -21.75 21.73
C HIS A 206 1.98 -21.84 20.48
N SER A 207 1.96 -20.79 19.65
CA SER A 207 1.15 -20.75 18.44
C SER A 207 1.85 -21.28 17.18
N GLY A 208 3.19 -21.40 17.20
CA GLY A 208 3.97 -21.77 16.01
C GLY A 208 4.12 -20.65 14.96
N VAL A 209 3.65 -19.43 15.26
CA VAL A 209 3.60 -18.28 14.33
C VAL A 209 4.93 -17.89 13.70
N ALA A 210 6.04 -18.13 14.40
CA ALA A 210 7.36 -17.83 13.87
C ALA A 210 8.02 -19.03 13.14
N GLU A 211 7.46 -20.23 13.25
CA GLU A 211 8.02 -21.47 12.73
C GLU A 211 7.39 -21.85 11.38
N THR A 212 6.07 -22.03 11.35
CA THR A 212 5.34 -22.38 10.12
C THR A 212 4.59 -21.17 9.57
N PRO A 213 4.57 -20.98 8.23
CA PRO A 213 3.84 -19.88 7.62
C PRO A 213 2.32 -20.10 7.66
N LEU A 214 1.84 -21.34 7.79
CA LEU A 214 0.42 -21.67 7.85
C LEU A 214 0.08 -22.29 9.21
N ILE A 215 -1.02 -21.85 9.82
CA ILE A 215 -1.49 -22.31 11.13
C ILE A 215 -2.95 -22.72 11.04
N HIS A 216 -3.26 -23.89 11.56
CA HIS A 216 -4.62 -24.36 11.74
C HIS A 216 -5.26 -23.71 12.97
N LEU A 217 -6.36 -22.97 12.79
CA LEU A 217 -7.09 -22.30 13.87
C LEU A 217 -8.28 -23.12 14.39
N GLY A 218 -8.49 -24.33 13.87
CA GLY A 218 -9.62 -25.19 14.19
C GLY A 218 -10.67 -25.26 13.09
N GLY A 219 -11.32 -26.43 12.97
CA GLY A 219 -12.28 -26.70 11.89
C GLY A 219 -11.63 -26.59 10.52
N ASN A 220 -12.17 -25.71 9.67
CA ASN A 220 -11.63 -25.43 8.33
C ASN A 220 -10.93 -24.07 8.25
N MET A 221 -10.65 -23.44 9.39
CA MET A 221 -10.09 -22.09 9.45
C MET A 221 -8.57 -22.12 9.60
N TRP A 222 -7.90 -21.28 8.81
CA TRP A 222 -6.46 -21.22 8.70
C TRP A 222 -5.97 -19.78 8.72
N CYS A 223 -4.75 -19.59 9.20
CA CYS A 223 -4.05 -18.32 9.24
C CYS A 223 -2.71 -18.46 8.50
N LEU A 224 -2.51 -17.64 7.46
CA LEU A 224 -1.25 -17.53 6.73
C LEU A 224 -0.48 -16.30 7.20
N LEU A 225 0.74 -16.51 7.67
CA LEU A 225 1.70 -15.49 8.07
C LEU A 225 2.90 -15.51 7.12
N PRO A 226 2.86 -14.69 6.06
CA PRO A 226 3.89 -14.77 5.04
C PRO A 226 5.21 -14.13 5.48
N TRP A 227 5.21 -13.24 6.48
CA TRP A 227 6.41 -12.49 6.89
C TRP A 227 7.07 -11.79 5.69
N VAL A 228 6.28 -11.04 4.94
CA VAL A 228 6.71 -10.26 3.77
C VAL A 228 6.23 -8.82 3.89
N GLY A 229 6.85 -7.92 3.12
CA GLY A 229 6.50 -6.50 3.11
C GLY A 229 5.13 -6.22 2.50
N THR A 230 4.68 -4.97 2.62
CA THR A 230 3.33 -4.53 2.25
C THR A 230 2.92 -4.92 0.83
N TYR A 231 3.79 -4.69 -0.13
CA TYR A 231 3.51 -4.88 -1.54
C TYR A 231 3.56 -6.35 -1.97
N THR A 232 4.49 -7.11 -1.40
CA THR A 232 4.56 -8.57 -1.58
C THR A 232 3.35 -9.24 -0.97
N PHE A 233 2.90 -8.77 0.21
CA PHE A 233 1.68 -9.22 0.87
C PHE A 233 0.45 -8.95 0.00
N LEU A 234 0.35 -7.74 -0.56
CA LEU A 234 -0.76 -7.36 -1.45
C LEU A 234 -0.79 -8.22 -2.72
N ALA A 235 0.37 -8.49 -3.32
CA ALA A 235 0.48 -9.41 -4.45
C ALA A 235 0.07 -10.83 -4.07
N MET A 236 0.51 -11.33 -2.90
CA MET A 236 0.14 -12.65 -2.38
C MET A 236 -1.36 -12.78 -2.13
N GLU A 237 -1.98 -11.77 -1.52
CA GLU A 237 -3.42 -11.75 -1.25
C GLU A 237 -4.23 -11.91 -2.55
N ARG A 238 -3.85 -11.15 -3.58
CA ARG A 238 -4.47 -11.19 -4.90
C ARG A 238 -4.22 -12.51 -5.60
N PHE A 239 -3.00 -13.02 -5.55
CA PHE A 239 -2.65 -14.32 -6.11
C PHE A 239 -3.49 -15.44 -5.50
N LEU A 240 -3.65 -15.47 -4.17
CA LEU A 240 -4.51 -16.45 -3.51
C LEU A 240 -5.97 -16.32 -3.94
N LYS A 241 -6.51 -15.10 -3.97
CA LYS A 241 -7.91 -14.85 -4.32
C LYS A 241 -8.23 -15.11 -5.81
N ILE A 242 -7.30 -14.82 -6.71
CA ILE A 242 -7.55 -14.85 -8.16
C ILE A 242 -7.09 -16.17 -8.79
N LYS A 243 -5.95 -16.72 -8.36
CA LYS A 243 -5.34 -17.90 -8.97
C LYS A 243 -5.62 -19.18 -8.21
N CYS A 244 -5.69 -19.11 -6.89
CA CYS A 244 -5.76 -20.32 -6.05
C CYS A 244 -7.16 -20.57 -5.46
N ALA A 245 -8.02 -19.56 -5.36
CA ALA A 245 -9.25 -19.61 -4.59
C ALA A 245 -10.19 -20.76 -4.97
N ASP A 246 -10.41 -20.98 -6.27
CA ASP A 246 -11.32 -22.02 -6.76
C ASP A 246 -10.78 -23.43 -6.48
N ARG A 247 -9.47 -23.64 -6.69
CA ARG A 247 -8.81 -24.93 -6.45
C ARG A 247 -8.74 -25.30 -4.96
N LEU A 248 -8.52 -24.31 -4.11
CA LEU A 248 -8.41 -24.48 -2.65
C LEU A 248 -9.77 -24.42 -1.93
N GLY A 249 -10.81 -23.94 -2.62
CA GLY A 249 -12.11 -23.65 -2.03
C GLY A 249 -12.05 -22.55 -0.97
N LEU A 250 -11.26 -21.49 -1.19
CA LEU A 250 -11.08 -20.39 -0.23
C LEU A 250 -12.39 -19.63 0.00
N ARG A 251 -12.73 -19.39 1.27
CA ARG A 251 -13.88 -18.57 1.70
C ARG A 251 -13.53 -17.75 2.94
N ASN A 252 -14.34 -16.73 3.24
CA ASN A 252 -14.21 -15.88 4.43
C ASN A 252 -12.79 -15.29 4.58
N PHE A 253 -12.26 -14.74 3.48
CA PHE A 253 -10.91 -14.23 3.42
C PHE A 253 -10.83 -12.85 4.08
N ASP A 254 -10.11 -12.75 5.18
CA ASP A 254 -9.81 -11.52 5.91
C ASP A 254 -8.30 -11.31 6.01
N SER A 255 -7.84 -10.06 6.05
CA SER A 255 -6.42 -9.74 6.03
C SER A 255 -6.07 -8.58 6.95
N ALA A 256 -5.19 -8.83 7.92
CA ALA A 256 -4.53 -7.79 8.70
C ALA A 256 -3.21 -7.43 8.01
N ARG A 257 -3.26 -6.50 7.05
CA ARG A 257 -2.11 -6.13 6.22
C ARG A 257 -1.00 -5.45 7.04
N PRO A 258 0.29 -5.75 6.83
CA PRO A 258 0.86 -6.84 6.02
C PRO A 258 1.27 -8.06 6.87
N TYR A 259 0.56 -8.34 7.97
CA TYR A 259 0.96 -9.32 8.98
C TYR A 259 0.42 -10.73 8.72
N PHE A 260 -0.90 -10.87 8.51
CA PHE A 260 -1.51 -12.19 8.33
C PHE A 260 -2.80 -12.15 7.51
N MET A 261 -3.16 -13.30 6.94
CA MET A 261 -4.41 -13.56 6.22
C MET A 261 -5.15 -14.71 6.89
N GLN A 262 -6.42 -14.53 7.21
CA GLN A 262 -7.29 -15.58 7.73
C GLN A 262 -8.28 -15.99 6.66
N PHE A 263 -8.49 -17.29 6.50
CA PHE A 263 -9.45 -17.81 5.55
C PHE A 263 -9.89 -19.22 5.94
N THR A 264 -10.99 -19.65 5.35
CA THR A 264 -11.40 -21.06 5.39
C THR A 264 -11.08 -21.73 4.07
N MET A 265 -10.61 -22.98 4.12
CA MET A 265 -10.33 -23.77 2.91
C MET A 265 -10.88 -25.19 3.05
N LYS A 266 -11.05 -25.87 1.90
CA LYS A 266 -11.60 -27.23 1.84
C LYS A 266 -10.54 -28.32 1.68
N VAL A 267 -9.29 -27.91 1.56
CA VAL A 267 -8.15 -28.80 1.34
C VAL A 267 -7.27 -28.83 2.59
N ASP A 268 -6.40 -29.83 2.66
CA ASP A 268 -5.35 -29.97 3.65
C ASP A 268 -4.13 -29.08 3.33
N GLU A 269 -3.23 -28.96 4.32
CA GLU A 269 -2.02 -28.12 4.23
C GLU A 269 -1.09 -28.52 3.06
N ASP A 270 -0.88 -29.81 2.83
CA ASP A 270 0.00 -30.27 1.74
C ASP A 270 -0.58 -29.91 0.37
N THR A 271 -1.89 -30.10 0.18
CA THR A 271 -2.57 -29.69 -1.04
C THR A 271 -2.57 -28.17 -1.23
N PHE A 272 -2.65 -27.40 -0.13
CA PHE A 272 -2.51 -25.95 -0.18
C PHE A 272 -1.16 -25.54 -0.77
N PHE A 273 -0.06 -25.98 -0.17
CA PHE A 273 1.28 -25.61 -0.64
C PHE A 273 1.57 -26.12 -2.05
N ARG A 274 1.21 -27.36 -2.37
CA ARG A 274 1.34 -27.89 -3.74
C ARG A 274 0.62 -27.03 -4.77
N THR A 275 -0.60 -26.59 -4.48
CA THR A 275 -1.36 -25.72 -5.39
C THR A 275 -0.65 -24.38 -5.57
N LEU A 276 -0.12 -23.78 -4.51
CA LEU A 276 0.64 -22.53 -4.59
C LEU A 276 1.89 -22.69 -5.48
N PHE A 277 2.64 -23.78 -5.32
CA PHE A 277 3.84 -24.06 -6.11
C PHE A 277 3.51 -24.28 -7.60
N GLU A 278 2.45 -25.02 -7.91
CA GLU A 278 2.00 -25.20 -9.29
C GLU A 278 1.52 -23.91 -9.93
N GLU A 279 0.75 -23.08 -9.21
CA GLU A 279 0.23 -21.82 -9.75
C GLU A 279 1.33 -20.76 -9.93
N ILE A 280 2.33 -20.70 -9.06
CA ILE A 280 3.39 -19.68 -9.14
C ILE A 280 4.39 -19.93 -10.27
N GLN A 281 4.53 -21.18 -10.71
CA GLN A 281 5.40 -21.56 -11.83
C GLN A 281 4.81 -21.19 -13.19
N LYS A 282 3.49 -20.97 -13.26
CA LYS A 282 2.83 -20.54 -14.50
C LYS A 282 3.23 -19.10 -14.84
N PRO A 283 3.41 -18.77 -16.13
CA PRO A 283 3.56 -17.38 -16.53
C PRO A 283 2.30 -16.61 -16.13
N MET A 284 2.51 -15.45 -15.51
CA MET A 284 1.44 -14.60 -14.98
C MET A 284 1.78 -13.15 -15.30
N ASP A 285 0.92 -12.48 -16.06
CA ASP A 285 0.98 -11.03 -16.21
C ASP A 285 0.50 -10.37 -14.89
N PRO A 286 1.29 -9.47 -14.27
CA PRO A 286 0.85 -8.71 -13.10
C PRO A 286 -0.52 -8.03 -13.25
N LEU A 287 -0.94 -7.69 -14.48
CA LEU A 287 -2.28 -7.13 -14.74
C LEU A 287 -3.41 -8.11 -14.40
N GLU A 288 -3.16 -9.43 -14.46
CA GLU A 288 -4.13 -10.45 -14.08
C GLU A 288 -4.44 -10.44 -12.58
N LEU A 289 -3.57 -9.83 -11.76
CA LEU A 289 -3.79 -9.65 -10.33
C LEU A 289 -4.64 -8.41 -9.99
N VAL A 290 -5.02 -7.62 -10.98
CA VAL A 290 -5.88 -6.43 -10.81
C VAL A 290 -7.32 -6.80 -11.14
N TYR A 291 -8.25 -6.59 -10.20
CA TYR A 291 -9.63 -6.99 -10.42
C TYR A 291 -10.23 -6.22 -11.62
N PRO A 292 -11.10 -6.84 -12.45
CA PRO A 292 -11.59 -6.21 -13.68
C PRO A 292 -12.30 -4.86 -13.48
N LYS A 293 -12.95 -4.66 -12.33
CA LYS A 293 -13.70 -3.43 -12.01
C LYS A 293 -12.96 -2.51 -11.03
N GLU A 294 -11.72 -2.83 -10.68
CA GLU A 294 -10.95 -2.05 -9.74
C GLU A 294 -10.14 -0.97 -10.46
N LEU A 295 -10.24 0.26 -9.94
CA LEU A 295 -9.40 1.38 -10.33
C LEU A 295 -8.60 1.85 -9.09
N PRO A 296 -7.36 1.39 -8.93
CA PRO A 296 -6.54 1.69 -7.76
C PRO A 296 -5.97 3.11 -7.81
N LEU A 297 -6.68 4.08 -7.24
CA LEU A 297 -6.20 5.47 -7.10
C LEU A 297 -5.38 5.59 -5.81
N PHE A 298 -4.08 5.89 -5.93
CA PHE A 298 -3.14 5.95 -4.81
C PHE A 298 -2.41 7.29 -4.72
N ASP A 299 -2.01 7.86 -5.85
CA ASP A 299 -1.27 9.10 -5.91
C ASP A 299 -2.21 10.29 -6.20
N LYS A 300 -1.74 11.49 -5.85
CA LYS A 300 -2.52 12.74 -5.93
C LYS A 300 -3.20 12.99 -7.28
N TYR A 301 -2.53 12.68 -8.39
CA TYR A 301 -3.00 12.98 -9.73
C TYR A 301 -3.54 11.76 -10.49
N ASP A 302 -3.73 10.61 -9.81
CA ASP A 302 -4.22 9.40 -10.48
C ASP A 302 -5.62 9.59 -11.10
N GLU A 303 -6.43 10.50 -10.55
CA GLU A 303 -7.76 10.84 -11.09
C GLU A 303 -7.73 11.45 -12.51
N TYR A 304 -6.59 12.04 -12.91
CA TYR A 304 -6.41 12.65 -14.25
C TYR A 304 -5.80 11.68 -15.26
N LEU A 305 -5.47 10.46 -14.83
CA LEU A 305 -4.85 9.46 -15.68
C LEU A 305 -5.91 8.59 -16.35
N PRO A 306 -5.64 8.08 -17.56
CA PRO A 306 -6.46 7.05 -18.15
C PRO A 306 -6.41 5.77 -17.30
N GLU A 307 -7.56 5.09 -17.16
CA GLU A 307 -7.71 3.88 -16.34
C GLU A 307 -6.66 2.80 -16.66
N SER A 308 -6.28 2.67 -17.94
CA SER A 308 -5.27 1.71 -18.38
C SER A 308 -3.90 1.97 -17.75
N LEU A 309 -3.49 3.23 -17.62
CA LEU A 309 -2.20 3.59 -17.00
C LEU A 309 -2.25 3.48 -15.48
N VAL A 310 -3.37 3.81 -14.84
CA VAL A 310 -3.57 3.58 -13.40
C VAL A 310 -3.44 2.09 -13.07
N ARG A 311 -4.16 1.24 -13.81
CA ARG A 311 -4.11 -0.22 -13.64
C ARG A 311 -2.71 -0.77 -13.90
N LYS A 312 -2.03 -0.28 -14.94
CA LYS A 312 -0.64 -0.66 -15.26
C LYS A 312 0.33 -0.22 -14.17
N GLY A 313 0.21 1.01 -13.68
CA GLY A 313 1.05 1.56 -12.62
C GLY A 313 0.92 0.76 -11.33
N PHE A 314 -0.30 0.37 -10.97
CA PHE A 314 -0.53 -0.51 -9.84
C PHE A 314 0.03 -1.93 -10.06
N ALA A 315 -0.29 -2.57 -11.18
CA ALA A 315 0.14 -3.93 -11.47
C ALA A 315 1.68 -4.09 -11.49
N TRP A 316 2.39 -3.14 -12.11
CA TRP A 316 3.83 -3.26 -12.38
C TRP A 316 4.72 -2.38 -11.50
N GLY A 317 4.14 -1.42 -10.79
CA GLY A 317 4.86 -0.51 -9.89
C GLY A 317 4.54 -0.71 -8.41
N VAL A 318 3.37 -1.27 -8.08
CA VAL A 318 2.88 -1.46 -6.71
C VAL A 318 2.93 -2.93 -6.31
N LEU A 319 2.41 -3.84 -7.13
CA LEU A 319 2.46 -5.27 -6.82
C LEU A 319 3.88 -5.82 -6.97
N ASP A 320 4.39 -6.43 -5.91
CA ASP A 320 5.70 -7.10 -5.92
C ASP A 320 5.52 -8.59 -6.23
N VAL A 321 5.36 -8.89 -7.51
CA VAL A 321 5.16 -10.26 -8.03
C VAL A 321 6.44 -11.08 -7.93
N ASP A 322 7.61 -10.45 -8.06
CA ASP A 322 8.88 -11.14 -7.93
C ASP A 322 9.14 -11.54 -6.48
N GLY A 323 8.92 -10.64 -5.52
CA GLY A 323 8.99 -10.99 -4.10
C GLY A 323 7.96 -12.05 -3.69
N LEU A 324 6.78 -12.06 -4.33
CA LEU A 324 5.78 -13.12 -4.13
C LEU A 324 6.34 -14.47 -4.59
N ARG A 325 6.91 -14.52 -5.79
CA ARG A 325 7.51 -15.73 -6.38
C ARG A 325 8.67 -16.23 -5.52
N GLU A 326 9.60 -15.37 -5.18
CA GLU A 326 10.73 -15.69 -4.29
C GLU A 326 10.23 -16.27 -2.97
N LYS A 327 9.19 -15.68 -2.39
CA LYS A 327 8.66 -16.16 -1.11
C LYS A 327 8.05 -17.54 -1.20
N ILE A 328 7.20 -17.80 -2.20
CA ILE A 328 6.55 -19.10 -2.38
C ILE A 328 7.61 -20.18 -2.65
N LEU A 329 8.60 -19.90 -3.50
CA LEU A 329 9.70 -20.84 -3.78
C LEU A 329 10.56 -21.11 -2.54
N SER A 330 10.71 -20.13 -1.64
CA SER A 330 11.41 -20.36 -0.37
C SER A 330 10.69 -21.39 0.53
N TRP A 331 9.36 -21.48 0.45
CA TRP A 331 8.59 -22.50 1.19
C TRP A 331 8.74 -23.88 0.56
N GLU A 332 8.77 -23.98 -0.77
CA GLU A 332 9.02 -25.23 -1.50
C GLU A 332 10.38 -25.84 -1.13
N ALA A 333 11.42 -25.01 -1.10
CA ALA A 333 12.77 -25.42 -0.71
C ALA A 333 12.83 -25.91 0.75
N ALA A 334 12.13 -25.21 1.66
CA ALA A 334 12.07 -25.58 3.08
C ALA A 334 11.34 -26.91 3.32
N GLN A 335 10.25 -27.18 2.59
CA GLN A 335 9.51 -28.45 2.69
C GLN A 335 10.34 -29.63 2.16
N THR A 336 11.04 -29.43 1.03
CA THR A 336 11.90 -30.47 0.45
C THR A 336 13.05 -30.87 1.39
N SER A 337 13.62 -29.90 2.11
CA SER A 337 14.70 -30.11 3.07
C SER A 337 14.24 -30.75 4.40
N SER A 338 12.93 -30.73 4.70
CA SER A 338 12.37 -31.38 5.89
C SER A 338 11.94 -32.83 5.61
N GLN A 339 11.87 -33.24 4.34
CA GLN A 339 11.50 -34.61 3.92
C GLN A 339 12.71 -35.48 3.55
N ALA A 340 13.89 -34.87 3.35
CA ALA A 340 15.18 -35.54 3.17
C ALA A 340 15.90 -35.67 4.51
#